data_AF-A0AAN8G0G3-F1
#
_entry.id   AF-A0AAN8G0G3-F1
#
_cell.length_a   1.000
_cell.length_b   1.000
_cell.length_c   1.000
_cell.angle_alpha   90.00
_cell.angle_beta   90.00
_cell.angle_gamma   90.00
#
_symmetry.space_group_name_H-M   'P 1'
#
loop_
_entity.id
_entity.type
_entity.pdbx_description
1 polymer ?
#
loop_
_entity_poly.entity_id
_entity_poly.type
_entity_poly.pdbx_seq_one_letter_code
_entity_poly.pdbx_strand_id
1 'polypeptide(L)'
;MKQTDANLVNQLLTNPHAPGSCRTNQVMQDIPAFGKDFGCRQGSPMYPKPDQRCKVWYLYNYCRLPGLEQFSPNQIFWITYGYSWCMKQTDANLVNQLLTNPHAPGSCRTNQVMQDIPAFGKDFGCRQGSPMYPKPDQRCKVWVGY
;
A
#
# COMPACT_ATOMS: atom_id res chain seq x y z
N MET A 1 24.05 -3.31 -23.04
CA MET A 1 23.69 -4.70 -22.74
C MET A 1 24.67 -5.24 -21.70
N LYS A 2 24.33 -5.19 -20.41
CA LYS A 2 25.10 -5.84 -19.36
C LYS A 2 24.14 -6.77 -18.62
N GLN A 3 24.63 -7.96 -18.32
CA GLN A 3 23.91 -9.12 -17.79
C GLN A 3 22.72 -8.72 -16.90
N THR A 4 21.53 -9.16 -17.31
CA THR A 4 20.38 -9.28 -16.41
C THR A 4 20.76 -10.31 -15.36
N ASP A 5 21.33 -9.81 -14.28
CA ASP A 5 21.75 -10.61 -13.15
C ASP A 5 20.48 -11.33 -12.64
N ALA A 6 20.40 -12.64 -12.85
CA ALA A 6 19.30 -13.46 -12.36
C ALA A 6 19.14 -13.28 -10.83
N ASN A 7 20.20 -12.82 -10.15
CA ASN A 7 20.17 -12.40 -8.76
C ASN A 7 19.39 -11.12 -8.50
N LEU A 8 19.38 -10.12 -9.39
CA LEU A 8 18.60 -8.89 -9.20
C LEU A 8 17.09 -9.16 -9.37
N VAL A 9 16.72 -10.00 -10.35
CA VAL A 9 15.33 -10.44 -10.54
C VAL A 9 14.88 -11.28 -9.36
N ASN A 10 15.70 -12.24 -8.90
CA ASN A 10 15.40 -13.01 -7.70
C ASN A 10 15.41 -12.15 -6.43
N GLN A 11 16.29 -11.16 -6.30
CA GLN A 11 16.29 -10.23 -5.17
C GLN A 11 15.06 -9.34 -5.17
N LEU A 12 14.54 -8.88 -6.32
CA LEU A 12 13.28 -8.14 -6.38
C LEU A 12 12.07 -9.03 -6.07
N LEU A 13 12.14 -10.32 -6.39
CA LEU A 13 11.11 -11.31 -6.06
C LEU A 13 11.22 -11.86 -4.62
N THR A 14 12.37 -11.70 -3.96
CA THR A 14 12.67 -12.20 -2.60
C THR A 14 13.06 -11.10 -1.60
N ASN A 15 12.98 -9.82 -2.00
CA ASN A 15 13.39 -8.67 -1.18
C ASN A 15 12.57 -8.67 0.13
N PRO A 16 13.19 -8.67 1.31
CA PRO A 16 12.45 -8.55 2.57
C PRO A 16 11.67 -7.22 2.72
N HIS A 17 11.93 -6.22 1.86
CA HIS A 17 11.13 -4.99 1.74
C HIS A 17 9.93 -5.11 0.78
N ALA A 18 9.84 -6.20 0.01
CA ALA A 18 8.70 -6.55 -0.82
C ALA A 18 8.22 -7.95 -0.42
N PRO A 19 7.30 -8.08 0.56
CA PRO A 19 6.80 -9.39 0.94
C PRO A 19 6.27 -10.14 -0.28
N GLY A 20 6.38 -11.48 -0.27
CA GLY A 20 6.00 -12.37 -1.38
C GLY A 20 4.54 -12.25 -1.88
N SER A 21 3.75 -11.37 -1.28
CA SER A 21 2.44 -10.86 -1.70
C SER A 21 2.49 -9.82 -2.83
N CYS A 22 3.67 -9.39 -3.30
CA CYS A 22 3.80 -8.55 -4.50
C CYS A 22 3.48 -9.27 -5.83
N ARG A 23 3.15 -10.57 -5.83
CA ARG A 23 2.89 -11.36 -7.06
C ARG A 23 1.60 -11.00 -7.79
N THR A 24 0.62 -10.41 -7.13
CA THR A 24 -0.58 -9.92 -7.81
C THR A 24 -1.20 -8.82 -6.97
N ASN A 25 -0.99 -7.58 -7.39
CA ASN A 25 -1.76 -6.38 -7.10
C ASN A 25 -3.03 -6.52 -6.22
N GLN A 26 -2.82 -6.79 -4.93
CA GLN A 26 -3.84 -6.88 -3.89
C GLN A 26 -3.78 -5.70 -2.92
N VAL A 27 -3.18 -4.58 -3.36
CA VAL A 27 -2.97 -3.39 -2.53
C VAL A 27 -4.27 -2.91 -1.86
N MET A 28 -5.43 -3.18 -2.47
CA MET A 28 -6.75 -2.83 -1.92
C MET A 28 -7.86 -3.84 -2.25
N GLN A 29 -7.54 -5.08 -2.66
CA GLN A 29 -8.59 -6.07 -2.99
C GLN A 29 -9.20 -6.69 -1.72
N ASP A 30 -8.38 -6.84 -0.68
CA ASP A 30 -8.79 -7.27 0.65
C ASP A 30 -8.13 -6.33 1.65
N ILE A 31 -8.85 -5.25 1.98
CA ILE A 31 -8.38 -4.21 2.90
C ILE A 31 -7.97 -4.82 4.25
N PRO A 32 -8.77 -5.69 4.91
CA PRO A 32 -8.35 -6.37 6.13
C PRO A 32 -7.05 -7.17 6.02
N ALA A 33 -6.87 -7.97 4.96
CA ALA A 33 -5.64 -8.74 4.75
C ALA A 33 -4.44 -7.82 4.53
N PHE A 34 -4.62 -6.78 3.72
CA PHE A 34 -3.63 -5.72 3.51
C PHE A 34 -3.24 -5.05 4.83
N GLY A 35 -4.22 -4.60 5.63
CA GLY A 35 -3.94 -4.00 6.93
C GLY A 35 -3.20 -4.93 7.89
N LYS A 36 -3.48 -6.24 7.86
CA LYS A 36 -2.76 -7.24 8.68
C LYS A 36 -1.31 -7.40 8.22
N ASP A 37 -1.08 -7.64 6.93
CA ASP A 37 0.25 -7.95 6.38
C ASP A 37 1.19 -6.75 6.48
N PHE A 38 0.64 -5.54 6.39
CA PHE A 38 1.40 -4.30 6.47
C PHE A 38 1.43 -3.68 7.89
N GLY A 39 0.95 -4.43 8.89
CA GLY A 39 1.13 -4.16 10.32
C GLY A 39 0.29 -3.01 10.87
N CYS A 40 -0.88 -2.78 10.30
CA CYS A 40 -1.82 -1.78 10.79
C CYS A 40 -2.62 -2.28 12.00
N ARG A 41 -3.09 -1.38 12.86
CA ARG A 41 -3.72 -1.78 14.14
C ARG A 41 -5.09 -2.40 13.91
N GLN A 42 -5.41 -3.48 14.64
CA GLN A 42 -6.76 -4.03 14.63
C GLN A 42 -7.77 -3.01 15.16
N GLY A 43 -8.91 -2.86 14.46
CA GLY A 43 -9.87 -1.77 14.67
C GLY A 43 -9.52 -0.48 13.93
N SER A 44 -8.40 -0.42 13.21
CA SER A 44 -8.17 0.65 12.24
C SER A 44 -9.04 0.44 10.99
N PRO A 45 -9.31 1.48 10.19
CA PRO A 45 -10.09 1.32 8.97
C PRO A 45 -9.45 0.36 7.95
N MET A 46 -8.12 0.19 7.97
CA MET A 46 -7.43 -0.79 7.13
C MET A 46 -7.40 -2.20 7.73
N TYR A 47 -7.57 -2.36 9.04
CA TYR A 47 -7.66 -3.67 9.69
C TYR A 47 -8.82 -3.67 10.69
N PRO A 48 -10.09 -3.62 10.23
CA PRO A 48 -11.24 -3.50 11.11
C PRO A 48 -11.42 -4.77 11.95
N LYS A 49 -11.96 -4.63 13.17
CA LYS A 49 -12.32 -5.81 13.96
C LYS A 49 -13.52 -6.54 13.32
N PRO A 50 -13.65 -7.86 13.49
CA PRO A 50 -14.75 -8.64 12.91
C PRO A 50 -16.15 -8.08 13.20
N ASP A 51 -16.35 -7.49 14.38
CA ASP A 51 -17.59 -6.91 14.93
C ASP A 51 -17.87 -5.47 14.45
N GLN A 52 -16.88 -4.81 13.86
CA GLN A 52 -17.00 -3.43 13.34
C GLN A 52 -17.33 -3.38 11.84
N ARG A 53 -17.60 -4.52 11.21
CA ARG A 53 -17.88 -4.60 9.76
C ARG A 53 -19.20 -3.97 9.33
N CYS A 54 -20.12 -3.70 10.26
CA CYS A 54 -21.37 -3.00 10.00
C CYS A 54 -21.76 -2.10 11.16
N LYS A 55 -21.28 -0.84 11.17
CA LYS A 55 -21.89 0.24 11.95
C LYS A 55 -21.79 1.55 11.17
N VAL A 56 -22.67 1.71 10.19
CA VAL A 56 -23.12 3.04 9.79
C VAL A 56 -23.91 3.57 10.97
N TRP A 57 -23.61 4.73 11.55
CA TRP A 57 -24.58 5.74 11.99
C TRP A 57 -23.82 7.00 12.49
N TYR A 58 -24.02 8.07 11.71
CA TYR A 58 -24.08 9.50 12.01
C TYR A 58 -23.45 10.04 13.30
N LEU A 59 -22.58 11.05 13.13
CA LEU A 59 -22.81 12.46 13.50
C LEU A 59 -21.48 13.24 13.40
N TYR A 60 -21.52 14.40 12.74
CA TYR A 60 -20.44 15.35 12.47
C TYR A 60 -19.31 14.88 11.51
N ASN A 61 -18.88 15.81 10.66
CA ASN A 61 -17.62 15.81 9.88
C ASN A 61 -17.58 15.06 8.53
N TYR A 62 -17.55 15.88 7.47
CA TYR A 62 -17.28 15.59 6.06
C TYR A 62 -18.28 14.63 5.39
N CYS A 63 -18.77 15.02 4.21
CA CYS A 63 -19.60 14.17 3.37
C CYS A 63 -18.85 12.84 3.13
N ARG A 64 -19.29 11.76 3.77
CA ARG A 64 -18.72 10.43 3.60
C ARG A 64 -19.24 9.88 2.27
N LEU A 65 -18.35 9.24 1.52
CA LEU A 65 -18.68 8.70 0.20
C LEU A 65 -19.68 7.54 0.36
N PRO A 66 -20.87 7.60 -0.27
CA PRO A 66 -21.85 6.51 -0.17
C PRO A 66 -21.26 5.16 -0.61
N GLY A 67 -21.48 4.11 0.18
CA GLY A 67 -20.91 2.78 -0.01
C GLY A 67 -19.47 2.60 0.50
N LEU A 68 -18.83 3.66 0.99
CA LEU A 68 -17.49 3.66 1.58
C LEU A 68 -17.44 4.48 2.89
N GLU A 69 -18.56 4.54 3.61
CA GLU A 69 -18.74 5.41 4.78
C GLU A 69 -17.79 5.09 5.94
N GLN A 70 -17.28 3.85 5.99
CA GLN A 70 -16.28 3.40 6.95
C GLN A 70 -14.91 4.10 6.79
N PHE A 71 -14.67 4.78 5.67
CA PHE A 71 -13.43 5.50 5.40
C PHE A 71 -13.61 7.02 5.52
N SER A 72 -12.60 7.70 6.07
CA SER A 72 -12.54 9.16 6.09
C SER A 72 -12.18 9.72 4.71
N PRO A 73 -12.46 11.00 4.41
CA PRO A 73 -12.01 11.60 3.15
C PRO A 73 -10.51 11.45 2.89
N ASN A 74 -9.66 11.57 3.92
CA ASN A 74 -8.22 11.34 3.80
C ASN A 74 -7.91 9.88 3.42
N GLN A 75 -8.60 8.92 4.02
CA GLN A 75 -8.44 7.50 3.66
C GLN A 75 -8.92 7.23 2.24
N ILE A 76 -10.02 7.85 1.81
CA ILE A 76 -10.50 7.78 0.43
C ILE A 76 -9.46 8.34 -0.54
N PHE A 77 -8.80 9.45 -0.23
CA PHE A 77 -7.71 9.98 -1.05
C PHE A 77 -6.62 8.93 -1.31
N TRP A 78 -6.14 8.27 -0.25
CA TRP A 78 -5.16 7.20 -0.37
C TRP A 78 -5.69 6.00 -1.16
N ILE A 79 -6.97 5.64 -0.95
CA ILE A 79 -7.62 4.56 -1.69
C ILE A 79 -7.72 4.88 -3.18
N THR A 80 -8.10 6.09 -3.55
CA THR A 80 -8.16 6.54 -4.94
C THR A 80 -6.77 6.56 -5.58
N TYR A 81 -5.73 6.98 -4.85
CA TYR A 81 -4.35 6.90 -5.33
C TYR A 81 -3.94 5.45 -5.62
N GLY A 82 -4.15 4.52 -4.68
CA GLY A 82 -3.83 3.11 -4.90
C GLY A 82 -4.65 2.46 -6.02
N TYR A 83 -5.92 2.84 -6.14
CA TYR A 83 -6.80 2.38 -7.22
C TYR A 83 -6.29 2.79 -8.60
N SER A 84 -5.71 3.99 -8.74
CA SER A 84 -5.18 4.49 -10.03
C SER A 84 -4.01 3.66 -10.58
N TRP A 85 -3.31 2.91 -9.72
CA TRP A 85 -2.19 2.04 -10.08
C TRP A 85 -2.56 0.55 -10.03
N CYS A 86 -3.84 0.24 -9.86
CA CYS A 86 -4.32 -1.14 -9.78
C CYS A 86 -4.15 -1.82 -11.16
N MET A 87 -3.19 -2.73 -11.27
CA MET A 87 -2.89 -3.49 -12.48
C MET A 87 -2.62 -4.97 -12.18
N LYS A 88 -3.13 -5.89 -13.00
CA LYS A 88 -2.77 -7.33 -12.91
C LYS A 88 -1.86 -7.71 -14.07
N GLN A 89 -0.76 -8.39 -13.77
CA GLN A 89 0.20 -8.87 -14.77
C GLN A 89 0.51 -10.34 -14.53
N THR A 90 0.90 -11.03 -15.60
CA THR A 90 1.52 -12.36 -15.49
C THR A 90 2.99 -12.20 -15.08
N ASP A 91 3.57 -13.22 -14.46
CA ASP A 91 5.00 -13.20 -14.06
C ASP A 91 5.92 -12.91 -15.25
N ALA A 92 5.63 -13.49 -16.43
CA ALA A 92 6.38 -13.22 -17.65
C ALA A 92 6.30 -11.74 -18.08
N ASN A 93 5.12 -11.12 -17.98
CA ASN A 93 4.95 -9.70 -18.30
C ASN A 93 5.61 -8.80 -17.26
N LEU A 94 5.60 -9.17 -15.98
CA LEU A 94 6.30 -8.46 -14.92
C LEU A 94 7.80 -8.49 -15.16
N VAL A 95 8.38 -9.66 -15.45
CA VAL A 95 9.80 -9.79 -15.81
C VAL A 95 10.12 -8.94 -17.04
N ASN A 96 9.31 -9.03 -18.09
CA ASN A 96 9.54 -8.22 -19.28
C ASN A 96 9.46 -6.71 -18.97
N GLN A 97 8.50 -6.27 -18.15
CA GLN A 97 8.42 -4.88 -17.71
C GLN A 97 9.69 -4.46 -16.96
N LEU A 98 10.16 -5.27 -16.00
CA LEU A 98 11.36 -4.96 -15.23
C LEU A 98 12.62 -4.82 -16.11
N LEU A 99 12.66 -5.50 -17.25
CA LEU A 99 13.79 -5.47 -18.16
C LEU A 99 13.72 -4.37 -19.22
N THR A 100 12.52 -3.97 -19.64
CA THR A 100 12.33 -3.13 -20.83
C THR A 100 11.67 -1.78 -20.53
N ASN A 101 10.94 -1.66 -19.43
CA ASN A 101 10.19 -0.45 -19.09
C ASN A 101 10.94 0.35 -18.02
N PRO A 102 11.18 1.66 -18.22
CA PRO A 102 11.83 2.49 -17.22
C PRO A 102 10.95 2.78 -15.99
N HIS A 103 9.65 2.49 -16.05
CA HIS A 103 8.72 2.73 -14.95
C HIS A 103 8.57 1.52 -14.03
N ALA A 104 8.62 1.81 -12.72
CA ALA A 104 8.37 0.84 -11.68
C ALA A 104 6.96 0.21 -11.81
N PRO A 105 6.79 -1.08 -11.44
CA PRO A 105 5.48 -1.72 -11.36
C PRO A 105 4.50 -0.97 -10.47
N GLY A 106 3.20 -1.03 -10.78
CA GLY A 106 2.16 -0.27 -10.07
C GLY A 106 2.11 -0.53 -8.56
N SER A 107 2.38 -1.76 -8.12
CA SER A 107 2.48 -2.12 -6.71
C SER A 107 3.62 -1.37 -6.00
N CYS A 108 4.81 -1.28 -6.62
CA CYS A 108 5.94 -0.50 -6.11
C CYS A 108 5.63 1.00 -6.11
N ARG A 109 5.01 1.52 -7.17
CA ARG A 109 4.60 2.94 -7.24
C ARG A 109 3.62 3.34 -6.15
N THR A 110 2.82 2.39 -5.68
CA THR A 110 1.83 2.63 -4.63
C THR A 110 2.44 2.48 -3.24
N ASN A 111 2.95 1.29 -2.94
CA ASN A 111 3.39 0.95 -1.59
C ASN A 111 4.62 1.76 -1.18
N GLN A 112 5.62 1.91 -2.07
CA GLN A 112 6.85 2.61 -1.72
C GLN A 112 6.59 4.10 -1.46
N VAL A 113 5.77 4.74 -2.30
CA VAL A 113 5.43 6.16 -2.12
C VAL A 113 4.63 6.38 -0.85
N MET A 114 3.65 5.53 -0.56
CA MET A 114 2.83 5.64 0.65
C MET A 114 3.63 5.40 1.94
N GLN A 115 4.61 4.50 1.92
CA GLN A 115 5.52 4.25 3.04
C GLN A 115 6.32 5.48 3.46
N ASP A 116 6.73 6.28 2.50
CA ASP A 116 7.53 7.48 2.73
C ASP A 116 6.70 8.66 3.27
N ILE A 117 5.37 8.60 3.17
CA ILE A 117 4.47 9.65 3.64
C ILE A 117 3.86 9.29 5.01
N PRO A 118 4.32 9.91 6.13
CA PRO A 118 3.81 9.57 7.47
C PRO A 118 2.31 9.70 7.65
N ALA A 119 1.67 10.60 6.88
CA ALA A 119 0.24 10.81 6.94
C ALA A 119 -0.54 9.55 6.58
N PHE A 120 -0.06 8.74 5.62
CA PHE A 120 -0.68 7.46 5.26
C PHE A 120 -0.75 6.53 6.49
N GLY A 121 0.40 6.27 7.11
CA GLY A 121 0.48 5.42 8.29
C GLY A 121 -0.35 5.94 9.46
N LYS A 122 -0.45 7.26 9.63
CA LYS A 122 -1.30 7.90 10.64
C LYS A 122 -2.79 7.73 10.33
N ASP A 123 -3.22 8.02 9.11
CA ASP A 123 -4.61 7.96 8.68
C ASP A 123 -5.18 6.54 8.79
N PHE A 124 -4.39 5.53 8.44
CA PHE A 124 -4.77 4.12 8.58
C PHE A 124 -4.40 3.51 9.93
N GLY A 125 -3.90 4.32 10.88
CA GLY A 125 -3.60 3.87 12.23
C GLY A 125 -2.56 2.75 12.30
N CYS A 126 -1.60 2.74 11.38
CA CYS A 126 -0.56 1.74 11.31
C CYS A 126 0.43 1.85 12.48
N ARG A 127 1.05 0.74 12.87
CA ARG A 127 2.04 0.74 13.97
C ARG A 127 3.34 1.33 13.44
N GLN A 128 3.96 2.23 14.20
CA GLN A 128 5.26 2.76 13.79
C GLN A 128 6.31 1.64 13.74
N GLY A 129 7.12 1.64 12.68
CA GLY A 129 8.04 0.55 12.36
C GLY A 129 7.40 -0.61 11.59
N SER A 130 6.10 -0.55 11.28
CA SER A 130 5.49 -1.51 10.36
C SER A 130 5.93 -1.23 8.92
N PRO A 131 5.79 -2.20 8.00
CA PRO A 131 6.16 -2.01 6.61
C PRO A 131 5.54 -0.76 5.96
N MET A 132 4.26 -0.45 6.22
CA MET A 132 3.59 0.75 5.69
C MET A 132 3.71 2.00 6.58
N TYR A 133 4.42 1.92 7.70
CA TYR A 133 4.72 3.08 8.53
C TYR A 133 6.13 2.98 9.15
N PRO A 134 7.18 2.94 8.31
CA PRO A 134 8.56 2.77 8.76
C PRO A 134 9.01 3.92 9.66
N LYS A 135 10.11 3.75 10.39
CA LYS A 135 10.64 4.82 11.25
C LYS A 135 11.15 6.01 10.42
N PRO A 136 11.23 7.23 10.97
CA PRO A 136 11.60 8.43 10.21
C PRO A 136 12.96 8.36 9.49
N ASP A 137 13.91 7.62 10.04
CA ASP A 137 15.25 7.33 9.51
C ASP A 137 15.25 6.32 8.35
N GLN A 138 14.16 5.56 8.21
CA GLN A 138 13.98 4.54 7.17
C GLN A 138 13.12 5.05 5.99
N ARG A 139 12.69 6.31 6.02
CA ARG A 139 11.87 6.93 4.98
C ARG A 139 12.72 7.74 4.02
N CYS A 140 12.42 7.65 2.73
CA CYS A 140 12.96 8.55 1.73
C CYS A 140 12.21 9.88 1.77
N LYS A 141 12.86 10.93 2.27
CA LYS A 141 12.29 12.28 2.31
C LYS A 141 12.48 12.97 0.96
N VAL A 142 11.55 12.72 0.03
CA VAL A 142 11.58 13.39 -1.29
C VAL A 142 10.67 14.63 -1.29
N TRP A 143 9.41 14.45 -0.91
CA TRP A 143 8.36 15.47 -1.05
C TRP A 143 7.79 15.98 0.28
N VAL A 144 8.16 15.34 1.38
CA VAL A 144 7.77 15.76 2.74
C VAL A 144 8.84 16.71 3.27
N GLY A 145 8.62 18.01 3.03
CA GLY A 145 9.43 19.10 3.58
C GLY A 145 9.33 19.14 5.12
N TYR A 146 10.45 19.52 5.73
CA TYR A 146 10.74 19.54 7.17
C TYR A 146 9.66 20.18 8.04
#